data_AF-A0A8B7DUQ8-F1
#
_entry.id   AF-A0A8B7DUQ8-F1
#
_cell.length_a   1.000
_cell.length_b   1.000
_cell.length_c   1.000
_cell.angle_alpha   90.00
_cell.angle_beta   90.00
_cell.angle_gamma   90.00
#
_symmetry.space_group_name_H-M   'P 1'
#
loop_
_entity.id
_entity.type
_entity.pdbx_description
1 polymer ?
#
loop_
_entity_poly.entity_id
_entity_poly.type
_entity_poly.pdbx_seq_one_letter_code
_entity_poly.pdbx_strand_id
1 'polypeptide(L)'
;RIKVADFDFSAKCRQIAADTEGLSGREIAKLGVSWQASTYASADGILTESILDARVREMISQHKKKVEWLNEDSTENKSYLEPPRTRTT
;
A
#
# COMPACT_ATOMS: atom_id res chain seq x y z
N ARG A 1 -11.40 21.93 -6.04
CA ARG A 1 -12.32 20.80 -5.81
C ARG A 1 -12.11 19.82 -6.95
N ILE A 2 -11.78 18.56 -6.64
CA ILE A 2 -11.63 17.51 -7.66
C ILE A 2 -13.01 17.11 -8.17
N LYS A 3 -13.11 16.89 -9.48
CA LYS A 3 -14.30 16.30 -10.09
C LYS A 3 -14.14 14.78 -10.12
N VAL A 4 -15.16 14.07 -9.72
CA VAL A 4 -15.23 12.61 -9.87
C VAL A 4 -15.93 12.31 -11.20
N ALA A 5 -15.42 11.33 -11.95
CA ALA A 5 -16.09 10.86 -13.15
C ALA A 5 -17.47 10.27 -12.81
N ASP A 6 -18.31 10.07 -13.83
CA ASP A 6 -19.65 9.50 -13.65
C ASP A 6 -19.56 7.98 -13.46
N PHE A 7 -19.37 7.55 -12.22
CA PHE A 7 -19.37 6.15 -11.80
C PHE A 7 -19.82 6.01 -10.34
N ASP A 8 -20.19 4.80 -9.93
CA ASP A 8 -20.54 4.52 -8.52
C ASP A 8 -19.28 4.50 -7.65
N PHE A 9 -18.89 5.69 -7.19
CA PHE A 9 -17.77 5.89 -6.29
C PHE A 9 -17.93 5.13 -4.98
N SER A 10 -19.16 4.99 -4.46
CA SER A 10 -19.41 4.31 -3.19
C SER A 10 -19.19 2.80 -3.32
N ALA A 11 -19.66 2.20 -4.42
CA ALA A 11 -19.36 0.79 -4.72
C ALA A 11 -17.85 0.59 -4.91
N LYS A 12 -17.18 1.52 -5.60
CA LYS A 12 -15.74 1.44 -5.78
C LYS A 12 -14.96 1.51 -4.47
N CYS A 13 -15.35 2.39 -3.55
CA CYS A 13 -14.75 2.46 -2.22
C CYS A 13 -14.90 1.15 -1.43
N ARG A 14 -16.03 0.44 -1.56
CA ARG A 14 -16.23 -0.87 -0.92
C ARG A 14 -15.28 -1.93 -1.49
N GLN A 15 -15.10 -1.95 -2.81
CA GLN A 15 -14.12 -2.84 -3.45
C GLN A 15 -12.70 -2.54 -2.96
N ILE A 16 -12.30 -1.26 -2.99
CA ILE A 16 -10.97 -0.83 -2.54
C ILE A 16 -10.74 -1.15 -1.06
N ALA A 17 -11.77 -1.04 -0.21
CA ALA A 17 -11.66 -1.41 1.19
C ALA A 17 -11.34 -2.90 1.38
N ALA A 18 -11.92 -3.78 0.56
CA ALA A 18 -11.59 -5.20 0.55
C ALA A 18 -10.16 -5.44 0.02
N ASP A 19 -9.77 -4.75 -1.07
CA ASP A 19 -8.44 -4.91 -1.68
C ASP A 19 -7.29 -4.38 -0.79
N THR A 20 -7.59 -3.44 0.11
CA THR A 20 -6.61 -2.80 1.01
C THR A 20 -6.63 -3.36 2.43
N GLU A 21 -7.28 -4.50 2.65
CA GLU A 21 -7.25 -5.20 3.93
C GLU A 21 -5.81 -5.52 4.34
N GLY A 22 -5.46 -5.26 5.60
CA GLY A 22 -4.10 -5.44 6.14
C GLY A 22 -3.18 -4.22 6.03
N LEU A 23 -3.56 -3.18 5.25
CA LEU A 23 -2.83 -1.91 5.26
C LEU A 23 -3.10 -1.14 6.55
N SER A 24 -2.09 -0.39 7.01
CA SER A 24 -2.25 0.52 8.15
C SER A 24 -3.10 1.73 7.78
N GLY A 25 -3.77 2.34 8.78
CA GLY A 25 -4.54 3.57 8.58
C GLY A 25 -3.72 4.72 7.97
N ARG A 26 -2.40 4.75 8.21
CA ARG A 26 -1.48 5.71 7.59
C ARG A 26 -1.27 5.44 6.09
N GLU A 27 -1.19 4.18 5.68
CA GLU A 27 -1.09 3.80 4.27
C GLU A 27 -2.40 4.14 3.52
N ILE A 28 -3.54 3.90 4.15
CA ILE A 28 -4.86 4.30 3.61
C ILE A 28 -4.96 5.82 3.45
N ALA A 29 -4.49 6.61 4.43
CA ALA A 29 -4.47 8.07 4.31
C ALA A 29 -3.57 8.54 3.15
N LYS A 30 -2.40 7.91 2.97
CA LYS A 30 -1.48 8.20 1.86
C LYS A 30 -2.09 7.89 0.50
N LEU A 31 -2.90 6.83 0.41
CA LEU A 31 -3.62 6.46 -0.80
C LEU A 31 -4.57 7.58 -1.25
N GLY A 32 -5.33 8.18 -0.33
CA GLY A 32 -6.22 9.31 -0.62
C GLY A 32 -5.48 10.54 -1.17
N VAL A 33 -4.34 10.89 -0.57
CA VAL A 33 -3.47 11.98 -1.08
C VAL A 33 -2.92 11.66 -2.47
N SER A 34 -2.53 10.40 -2.70
CA SER A 34 -2.04 9.95 -4.01
C SER A 34 -3.10 10.09 -5.10
N TRP A 35 -4.37 9.76 -4.82
CA TRP A 35 -5.48 9.98 -5.75
C TRP A 35 -5.64 11.45 -6.12
N GLN A 36 -5.54 12.34 -5.13
CA GLN A 36 -5.63 13.78 -5.36
C GLN A 36 -4.49 14.26 -6.26
N ALA A 37 -3.25 13.90 -5.94
CA ALA A 37 -2.07 14.27 -6.73
C ALA A 37 -2.15 13.73 -8.17
N SER A 38 -2.61 12.50 -8.34
CA SER A 38 -2.81 11.87 -9.66
C SER A 38 -3.85 12.61 -10.50
N THR A 39 -4.94 13.02 -9.84
CA THR A 39 -6.02 13.72 -10.52
C THR A 39 -5.58 15.12 -10.94
N TYR A 40 -4.85 15.84 -10.10
CA TYR A 40 -4.27 17.14 -10.47
C TYR A 40 -3.25 17.03 -11.60
N ALA A 41 -2.50 15.92 -11.68
CA ALA A 41 -1.55 15.66 -12.77
C ALA A 41 -2.23 15.14 -14.05
N SER A 42 -3.50 14.75 -13.99
CA SER A 42 -4.27 14.29 -15.15
C SER A 42 -4.69 15.47 -16.02
N ALA A 43 -4.68 15.29 -17.34
CA ALA A 43 -5.03 16.33 -18.31
C ALA A 43 -6.45 16.87 -18.09
N ASP A 44 -7.39 16.00 -17.73
CA ASP A 44 -8.80 16.37 -17.55
C ASP A 44 -9.11 16.86 -16.13
N GLY A 45 -8.20 16.65 -15.17
CA GLY A 45 -8.45 16.98 -13.76
C GLY A 45 -9.61 16.18 -13.13
N ILE A 46 -9.97 15.04 -13.73
CA ILE A 46 -11.09 14.18 -13.29
C ILE A 46 -10.52 12.92 -12.65
N LEU A 47 -11.07 12.56 -11.48
CA LEU A 47 -10.79 11.30 -10.81
C LEU A 47 -11.60 10.21 -11.51
N THR A 48 -10.91 9.34 -12.24
CA THR A 48 -11.49 8.18 -12.91
C THR A 48 -11.25 6.90 -12.12
N GLU A 49 -12.03 5.86 -12.41
CA GLU A 49 -11.83 4.52 -11.84
C GLU A 49 -10.41 3.99 -12.11
N SER A 50 -9.88 4.26 -13.31
CA SER A 50 -8.52 3.85 -13.68
C SER A 50 -7.43 4.48 -12.80
N ILE A 51 -7.59 5.76 -12.41
CA ILE A 51 -6.65 6.43 -11.49
C ILE A 51 -6.72 5.79 -10.10
N LEU A 52 -7.93 5.49 -9.61
CA LEU A 52 -8.12 4.81 -8.34
C LEU A 52 -7.41 3.45 -8.35
N ASP A 53 -7.71 2.61 -9.35
CA ASP A 53 -7.18 1.25 -9.47
C ASP A 53 -5.68 1.21 -9.67
N ALA A 54 -5.11 2.16 -10.42
CA ALA A 54 -3.67 2.24 -10.59
C ALA A 54 -2.97 2.49 -9.25
N ARG A 55 -3.50 3.42 -8.44
CA ARG A 55 -2.88 3.78 -7.15
C ARG A 55 -3.11 2.75 -6.06
N VAL A 56 -4.24 2.06 -6.07
CA VAL A 56 -4.50 0.94 -5.16
C VAL A 56 -3.51 -0.19 -5.43
N ARG A 57 -3.37 -0.61 -6.70
CA ARG A 57 -2.41 -1.67 -7.08
C ARG A 57 -0.98 -1.30 -6.72
N GLU A 58 -0.59 -0.06 -6.98
CA GLU A 58 0.74 0.43 -6.62
C GLU A 58 0.98 0.36 -5.10
N MET A 59 0.02 0.81 -4.30
CA MET A 59 0.12 0.76 -2.83
C MET A 59 0.23 -0.67 -2.31
N ILE A 60 -0.59 -1.60 -2.82
CA ILE A 60 -0.53 -3.02 -2.45
C ILE A 60 0.85 -3.61 -2.80
N SER A 61 1.38 -3.31 -3.98
CA SER A 61 2.71 -3.76 -4.38
C SER A 61 3.81 -3.18 -3.48
N GLN A 62 3.71 -1.90 -3.12
CA GLN A 62 4.66 -1.26 -2.20
C GLN A 62 4.59 -1.87 -0.79
N HIS A 63 3.37 -2.15 -0.30
CA HIS A 63 3.16 -2.79 0.98
C HIS A 63 3.75 -4.21 1.01
N LYS A 64 3.46 -5.03 -0.01
CA LYS A 64 4.01 -6.39 -0.13
C LYS A 64 5.53 -6.38 -0.11
N LYS A 65 6.15 -5.50 -0.89
CA LYS A 65 7.61 -5.36 -0.97
C LYS A 65 8.21 -4.92 0.37
N LYS A 66 7.55 -3.99 1.07
CA LYS A 66 7.97 -3.58 2.41
C LYS A 66 7.89 -4.73 3.42
N VAL A 67 6.84 -5.55 3.36
CA VAL A 67 6.67 -6.73 4.23
C VAL A 67 7.73 -7.79 3.94
N GLU A 68 8.01 -8.05 2.66
CA GLU A 68 9.07 -8.96 2.22
C GLU A 68 10.43 -8.55 2.80
N TRP A 69 10.81 -7.28 2.63
CA TRP A 69 12.05 -6.74 3.20
C TRP A 69 12.13 -6.85 4.73
N LEU A 70 11.05 -6.55 5.44
CA LEU A 70 11.02 -6.67 6.90
C LEU A 70 11.16 -8.13 7.37
N ASN A 71 10.65 -9.09 6.59
CA ASN A 71 10.81 -10.51 6.87
C ASN A 71 12.25 -10.98 6.60
N GLU A 72 12.86 -10.53 5.50
CA GLU A 72 14.27 -10.79 5.16
C GLU A 72 15.21 -10.24 6.25
N ASP A 73 15.05 -8.98 6.63
CA ASP A 73 15.82 -8.34 7.71
C ASP A 73 15.62 -9.08 9.04
N SER A 74 14.39 -9.53 9.35
CA SER A 74 14.12 -10.28 10.58
C SER A 74 14.78 -11.67 10.60
N THR A 75 14.97 -12.30 9.44
CA THR A 75 15.72 -13.56 9.34
C THR A 75 17.23 -13.34 9.46
N GLU A 76 17.76 -12.28 8.85
CA GLU A 76 19.19 -11.98 8.88
C GLU A 76 19.62 -11.52 10.28
N ASN A 77 18.82 -10.67 10.93
CA ASN A 77 19.08 -10.14 12.27
C ASN A 77 18.93 -11.19 13.40
N LYS A 78 18.26 -12.32 13.14
CA LYS A 78 18.23 -13.49 14.05
C LYS A 78 19.50 -14.32 13.99
N SER A 79 20.24 -14.31 12.88
CA SER A 79 21.47 -15.10 12.74
C SER A 79 22.64 -14.55 13.57
N TYR A 80 22.61 -13.27 13.93
CA TYR A 80 23.66 -12.60 14.71
C TYR A 80 23.45 -12.67 16.24
N LEU A 81 22.32 -13.21 16.72
CA LEU A 81 21.98 -13.23 18.15
C LEU A 81 22.12 -14.60 18.82
N GLU A 82 22.65 -15.62 18.14
CA GLU A 82 22.98 -16.90 18.79
C GLU A 82 24.39 -16.87 19.39
N PRO A 83 24.57 -16.85 20.72
CA PRO A 83 25.89 -17.07 21.31
C PRO A 83 26.36 -18.50 20.97
N PRO A 84 27.67 -18.72 20.75
CA PRO A 84 28.19 -20.05 20.46
C PRO A 84 27.81 -21.01 21.59
N ARG A 85 27.09 -22.08 21.27
CA ARG A 85 26.82 -23.17 22.22
C ARG A 85 28.17 -23.73 22.69
N THR A 86 28.59 -23.36 23.91
CA THR A 86 29.72 -24.01 24.55
C THR A 86 29.29 -25.44 24.88
N ARG A 87 29.92 -26.39 24.19
CA ARG A 87 29.77 -27.82 24.43
C ARG A 87 30.36 -28.12 25.80
N THR A 88 29.50 -28.29 26.81
CA THR A 88 29.92 -28.78 28.14
C THR A 88 30.35 -30.23 27.98
N THR A 89 31.60 -30.54 28.30
CA THR A 89 32.12 -31.90 28.51
C THR A 89 32.86 -31.89 29.84
#